data_AF-A0A961IMA8-F1
#
_entry.id   AF-A0A961IMA8-F1
#
_cell.length_a   1.000
_cell.length_b   1.000
_cell.length_c   1.000
_cell.angle_alpha   90.00
_cell.angle_beta   90.00
_cell.angle_gamma   90.00
#
_symmetry.space_group_name_H-M   'P 1'
#
loop_
_entity.id
_entity.type
_entity.pdbx_description
1 polymer ?
#
loop_
_entity_poly.entity_id
_entity_poly.type
_entity_poly.pdbx_seq_one_letter_code
_entity_poly.pdbx_strand_id
1 'polypeptide(L)'
;MSESAPGRLMVFSQRQLTLVQAAAHALVEQLYLTPEEAVEVIGRAVRDELAARQTTLEILEAGSLADRTAFVRVVVGRVTDHLKKRGQYSEDRVRRATGEFMDALHRSWAQGL
;
A
#
# COMPACT_ATOMS: atom_id res chain seq x y z
N MET A 1 7.91 8.00 -30.82
CA MET A 1 8.83 8.49 -29.78
C MET A 1 8.19 8.14 -28.44
N SER A 2 8.64 7.06 -27.81
CA SER A 2 8.12 6.63 -26.50
C SER A 2 8.99 7.24 -25.42
N GLU A 3 8.53 8.32 -24.80
CA GLU A 3 9.09 8.82 -23.56
C GLU A 3 8.61 7.92 -22.42
N SER A 4 9.46 6.97 -22.03
CA SER A 4 9.40 6.35 -20.70
C SER A 4 9.71 7.44 -19.68
N ALA A 5 8.67 8.04 -19.08
CA ALA A 5 8.85 8.98 -17.99
C ALA A 5 9.57 8.29 -16.82
N PRO A 6 10.72 8.81 -16.34
CA PRO A 6 11.40 8.26 -15.17
C PRO A 6 10.46 8.36 -13.98
N GLY A 7 10.37 7.27 -13.21
CA GLY A 7 9.46 7.14 -12.06
C GLY A 7 9.55 8.36 -11.15
N ARG A 8 8.54 9.23 -11.23
CA ARG A 8 8.34 10.26 -10.20
C ARG A 8 8.15 9.52 -8.88
N LEU A 9 9.14 9.63 -8.01
CA LEU A 9 8.96 9.39 -6.59
C LEU A 9 7.76 10.25 -6.18
N MET A 10 6.67 9.59 -5.84
CA MET A 10 5.43 10.25 -5.48
C MET A 10 5.70 11.04 -4.20
N VAL A 11 5.44 12.34 -4.21
CA VAL A 11 5.41 13.12 -2.97
C VAL A 11 4.11 12.74 -2.27
N PHE A 12 4.20 11.75 -1.39
CA PHE A 12 3.11 11.40 -0.50
C PHE A 12 2.85 12.59 0.43
N SER A 13 1.58 12.91 0.67
CA SER A 13 1.24 13.81 1.78
C SER A 13 1.73 13.22 3.10
N GLN A 14 1.91 14.04 4.14
CA GLN A 14 2.38 13.57 5.45
C GLN A 14 1.52 12.40 5.97
N ARG A 15 0.21 12.47 5.77
CA ARG A 15 -0.75 11.44 6.15
C ARG A 15 -0.55 10.15 5.35
N GLN A 16 -0.31 10.27 4.05
CA GLN A 16 -0.05 9.13 3.17
C GLN A 16 1.28 8.46 3.53
N LEU A 17 2.30 9.24 3.89
CA LEU A 17 3.55 8.71 4.45
C LEU A 17 3.29 7.95 5.74
N THR A 18 2.48 8.48 6.65
CA THR A 18 2.12 7.78 7.90
C THR A 18 1.37 6.47 7.62
N LEU A 19 0.43 6.46 6.67
CA LEU A 19 -0.28 5.26 6.24
C LEU A 19 0.68 4.21 5.67
N VAL A 20 1.57 4.63 4.76
CA VAL A 20 2.56 3.76 4.13
C VAL A 20 3.61 3.27 5.14
N GLN A 21 4.03 4.09 6.10
CA GLN A 21 4.99 3.73 7.14
C GLN A 21 4.39 2.76 8.17
N ALA A 22 3.17 3.02 8.64
CA ALA A 22 2.45 2.12 9.55
C ALA A 22 2.23 0.75 8.92
N ALA A 23 1.94 0.74 7.62
CA ALA A 23 1.83 -0.45 6.79
C ALA A 23 3.17 -1.16 6.54
N ALA A 24 4.22 -0.40 6.25
CA ALA A 24 5.55 -0.92 5.97
C ALA A 24 6.13 -1.65 7.18
N HIS A 25 5.82 -1.22 8.39
CA HIS A 25 6.31 -1.86 9.60
C HIS A 25 5.91 -3.34 9.70
N ALA A 26 4.66 -3.68 9.36
CA ALA A 26 4.19 -5.08 9.33
C ALA A 26 4.93 -5.93 8.28
N LEU A 27 5.30 -5.33 7.14
CA LEU A 27 6.08 -6.01 6.11
C LEU A 27 7.54 -6.20 6.54
N VAL A 28 8.14 -5.21 7.20
CA VAL A 28 9.51 -5.26 7.73
C VAL A 28 9.63 -6.33 8.81
N GLU A 29 8.73 -6.35 9.78
CA GLU A 29 8.78 -7.30 10.91
C GLU A 29 8.59 -8.76 10.48
N GLN A 30 7.68 -9.01 9.51
CA GLN A 30 7.28 -10.37 9.15
C GLN A 30 8.06 -10.96 7.96
N LEU A 31 8.52 -10.11 7.05
CA LEU A 31 9.17 -10.52 5.80
C LEU A 31 10.64 -10.12 5.72
N TYR A 32 11.20 -9.47 6.75
CA TYR A 32 12.58 -8.96 6.76
C TYR A 32 12.90 -8.07 5.55
N LEU A 33 11.88 -7.41 5.00
CA LEU A 33 12.08 -6.36 4.00
C LEU A 33 12.81 -5.20 4.66
N THR A 34 13.65 -4.49 3.91
CA THR A 34 14.11 -3.19 4.40
C THR A 34 12.93 -2.21 4.42
N PRO A 35 12.96 -1.17 5.27
CA PRO A 35 11.93 -0.14 5.27
C PRO A 35 11.72 0.49 3.88
N GLU A 36 12.79 0.70 3.12
CA GLU A 36 12.74 1.24 1.76
C GLU A 36 12.01 0.30 0.80
N GLU A 37 12.31 -1.00 0.85
CA GLU A 37 11.64 -2.00 0.00
C GLU A 37 10.14 -2.10 0.33
N ALA A 38 9.79 -2.07 1.60
CA ALA A 38 8.40 -2.10 2.04
C ALA A 38 7.63 -0.86 1.54
N VAL A 39 8.22 0.33 1.69
CA VAL A 39 7.66 1.59 1.17
C VAL A 39 7.51 1.55 -0.34
N GLU A 40 8.49 1.03 -1.07
CA GLU A 40 8.44 0.93 -2.53
C GLU A 40 7.30 0.01 -3.00
N VAL A 41 7.18 -1.18 -2.39
CA VAL A 41 6.15 -2.16 -2.76
C VAL A 41 4.75 -1.62 -2.48
N ILE A 42 4.53 -1.04 -1.29
CA ILE A 42 3.24 -0.45 -0.92
C ILE A 42 2.95 0.76 -1.81
N GLY A 43 3.92 1.66 -1.99
CA GLY A 43 3.76 2.86 -2.81
C GLY A 43 3.43 2.55 -4.26
N ARG A 44 4.03 1.49 -4.82
CA ARG A 44 3.68 1.01 -6.16
C ARG A 44 2.25 0.48 -6.22
N ALA A 45 1.84 -0.34 -5.26
CA ALA A 45 0.47 -0.88 -5.21
C ALA A 45 -0.59 0.24 -5.07
N VAL A 46 -0.32 1.25 -4.24
CA VAL A 46 -1.18 2.44 -4.08
C VAL A 46 -1.29 3.21 -5.38
N ARG A 47 -0.17 3.51 -6.05
CA ARG A 47 -0.16 4.24 -7.32
C ARG A 47 -0.91 3.50 -8.43
N ASP A 48 -0.67 2.21 -8.56
CA ASP A 48 -1.31 1.39 -9.59
C ASP A 48 -2.84 1.35 -9.40
N GLU A 49 -3.30 1.35 -8.15
CA GLU A 49 -4.73 1.38 -7.83
C GLU A 49 -5.37 2.75 -8.04
N LEU A 50 -4.70 3.84 -7.64
CA LEU A 50 -5.18 5.20 -7.89
C LEU A 50 -5.29 5.48 -9.39
N ALA A 51 -4.31 5.05 -10.17
CA ALA A 51 -4.33 5.15 -11.63
C ALA A 51 -5.48 4.33 -12.23
N ALA A 52 -5.70 3.09 -11.76
CA ALA A 52 -6.79 2.24 -12.22
C ALA A 52 -8.17 2.84 -11.93
N ARG A 53 -8.33 3.52 -10.80
CA ARG A 53 -9.56 4.23 -10.40
C ARG A 53 -9.70 5.62 -10.97
N GLN A 54 -8.67 6.13 -11.66
CA GLN A 54 -8.60 7.51 -12.15
C GLN A 54 -8.92 8.54 -11.05
N THR A 55 -8.39 8.31 -9.85
CA THR A 55 -8.66 9.13 -8.66
C THR A 55 -7.38 9.53 -7.96
N THR A 56 -7.50 10.42 -6.98
CA THR A 56 -6.40 10.77 -6.07
C THR A 56 -6.72 10.30 -4.65
N LEU A 57 -5.70 10.24 -3.80
CA LEU A 57 -5.91 9.91 -2.39
C LEU A 57 -6.79 10.94 -1.69
N GLU A 58 -6.69 12.22 -2.05
CA GLU A 58 -7.53 13.29 -1.49
C GLU A 58 -9.01 13.08 -1.85
N ILE A 59 -9.31 12.69 -3.09
CA ILE A 59 -10.67 12.37 -3.52
C ILE A 59 -11.17 11.12 -2.80
N LEU A 60 -10.34 10.09 -2.67
CA LEU A 60 -10.67 8.87 -1.95
C LEU A 60 -10.94 9.14 -0.46
N GLU A 61 -10.15 10.02 0.17
CA GLU A 61 -10.30 10.44 1.55
C GLU A 61 -11.56 11.29 1.77
N ALA A 62 -12.00 12.06 0.78
CA ALA A 62 -13.29 12.75 0.83
C ALA A 62 -14.48 11.79 0.57
N GLY A 63 -14.21 10.62 0.00
CA GLY A 63 -15.20 9.60 -0.36
C GLY A 63 -15.75 8.81 0.83
N SER A 64 -16.55 7.79 0.55
CA SER A 64 -17.19 6.98 1.59
C SER A 64 -16.21 6.03 2.29
N LEU A 65 -16.53 5.61 3.52
CA LEU A 65 -15.77 4.55 4.19
C LEU A 65 -15.71 3.26 3.35
N ALA A 66 -16.80 2.93 2.64
CA ALA A 66 -16.85 1.77 1.77
C ALA A 66 -15.82 1.85 0.62
N ASP A 67 -15.68 3.03 0.00
CA ASP A 67 -14.70 3.24 -1.08
C ASP A 67 -13.28 3.12 -0.59
N ARG A 68 -13.00 3.69 0.59
CA ARG A 68 -11.70 3.58 1.28
C ARG A 68 -11.39 2.12 1.59
N THR A 69 -12.31 1.38 2.21
CA THR A 69 -12.14 -0.05 2.50
C THR A 69 -11.93 -0.88 1.23
N ALA A 70 -12.67 -0.59 0.16
CA ALA A 70 -12.49 -1.27 -1.12
C ALA A 70 -11.10 -0.97 -1.72
N PHE A 71 -10.61 0.27 -1.60
CA PHE A 71 -9.26 0.64 -2.03
C PHE A 71 -8.20 -0.16 -1.28
N VAL A 72 -8.29 -0.23 0.05
CA VAL A 72 -7.31 -0.98 0.86
C VAL A 72 -7.27 -2.44 0.50
N ARG A 73 -8.43 -3.09 0.36
CA ARG A 73 -8.48 -4.49 -0.04
C ARG A 73 -7.73 -4.76 -1.34
N VAL A 74 -7.88 -3.88 -2.33
CA VAL A 74 -7.18 -4.03 -3.61
C VAL A 74 -5.68 -3.75 -3.47
N VAL A 75 -5.28 -2.71 -2.72
CA VAL A 75 -3.84 -2.44 -2.45
C VAL A 75 -3.19 -3.62 -1.72
N VAL A 76 -3.82 -4.17 -0.69
CA VAL A 76 -3.39 -5.38 0.03
C VAL A 76 -3.24 -6.57 -0.92
N GLY A 77 -4.23 -6.79 -1.81
CA GLY A 77 -4.15 -7.82 -2.84
C GLY A 77 -2.94 -7.62 -3.77
N ARG A 78 -2.72 -6.40 -4.27
CA ARG A 78 -1.58 -6.08 -5.14
C ARG A 78 -0.23 -6.27 -4.44
N VAL A 79 -0.11 -5.87 -3.18
CA VAL A 79 1.09 -6.10 -2.36
C VAL A 79 1.31 -7.61 -2.18
N THR A 80 0.26 -8.35 -1.85
CA THR A 80 0.30 -9.82 -1.73
C THR A 80 0.82 -10.48 -3.01
N ASP A 81 0.25 -10.10 -4.16
CA ASP A 81 0.64 -10.65 -5.45
C ASP A 81 2.09 -10.32 -5.81
N HIS A 82 2.55 -9.10 -5.49
CA HIS A 82 3.92 -8.69 -5.72
C HIS A 82 4.91 -9.49 -4.86
N LEU A 83 4.57 -9.70 -3.59
CA LEU A 83 5.38 -10.50 -2.67
C LEU A 83 5.41 -11.98 -3.05
N LYS A 84 4.26 -12.54 -3.45
CA LYS A 84 4.16 -13.92 -3.96
C LYS A 84 5.01 -14.11 -5.22
N LYS A 85 5.00 -13.15 -6.15
CA LYS A 85 5.81 -13.20 -7.39
C LYS A 85 7.31 -13.16 -7.12
N ARG A 86 7.78 -12.56 -6.02
CA ARG A 86 9.20 -12.60 -5.64
C ARG A 86 9.65 -14.02 -5.27
N GLY A 87 8.75 -14.92 -4.88
CA GLY A 87 9.05 -16.32 -4.57
C GLY A 87 9.94 -16.54 -3.34
N GLN A 88 10.29 -15.48 -2.61
CA GLN A 88 11.24 -15.49 -1.50
C GLN A 88 10.58 -15.74 -0.13
N TYR A 89 9.25 -15.66 -0.07
CA TYR A 89 8.50 -15.71 1.18
C TYR A 89 7.46 -16.83 1.15
N SER A 90 7.25 -17.50 2.29
CA SER A 90 6.17 -18.48 2.41
C SER A 90 4.81 -17.79 2.35
N GLU A 91 3.84 -18.47 1.77
CA GLU A 91 2.47 -17.95 1.62
C GLU A 91 1.84 -17.57 2.97
N ASP A 92 2.10 -18.32 4.03
CA ASP A 92 1.62 -18.03 5.38
C ASP A 92 2.21 -16.74 5.97
N ARG A 93 3.48 -16.44 5.67
CA ARG A 93 4.11 -15.19 6.11
C ARG A 93 3.55 -14.01 5.35
N VAL A 94 3.41 -14.14 4.03
CA VAL A 94 2.78 -13.10 3.21
C VAL A 94 1.35 -12.84 3.70
N ARG A 95 0.55 -13.89 3.94
CA ARG A 95 -0.82 -13.76 4.44
C ARG A 95 -0.88 -13.01 5.77
N ARG A 96 -0.04 -13.38 6.74
CA ARG A 96 0.03 -12.69 8.04
C ARG A 96 0.40 -11.22 7.89
N ALA A 97 1.49 -10.93 7.19
CA ALA A 97 1.96 -9.56 6.98
C ALA A 97 0.90 -8.68 6.29
N THR A 98 0.19 -9.25 5.29
CA THR A 98 -0.86 -8.53 4.55
C THR A 98 -2.15 -8.35 5.34
N GLY A 99 -2.46 -9.23 6.30
CA GLY A 99 -3.56 -9.07 7.24
C GLY A 99 -3.29 -7.94 8.24
N GLU A 100 -2.11 -7.92 8.84
CA GLU A 100 -1.69 -6.84 9.73
C GLU A 100 -1.60 -5.49 9.01
N PHE A 101 -1.16 -5.50 7.75
CA PHE A 101 -1.20 -4.34 6.86
C PHE A 101 -2.63 -3.79 6.68
N MET A 102 -3.59 -4.65 6.37
CA MET A 102 -4.99 -4.27 6.19
C MET A 102 -5.57 -3.68 7.49
N ASP A 103 -5.28 -4.29 8.64
CA ASP A 103 -5.74 -3.81 9.93
C ASP A 103 -5.11 -2.46 10.31
N ALA A 104 -3.82 -2.27 10.05
CA ALA A 104 -3.12 -1.00 10.29
C ALA A 104 -3.73 0.15 9.48
N LEU A 105 -4.04 -0.10 8.21
CA LEU A 105 -4.67 0.88 7.34
C LEU A 105 -6.11 1.21 7.78
N HIS A 106 -6.90 0.19 8.13
CA HIS A 106 -8.25 0.42 8.66
C HIS A 106 -8.23 1.25 9.96
N ARG A 107 -7.32 0.94 10.89
CA ARG A 107 -7.16 1.72 12.14
C ARG A 107 -6.81 3.17 11.85
N SER A 108 -5.89 3.43 10.91
CA SER A 108 -5.46 4.79 10.58
C SER A 108 -6.60 5.65 10.01
N TRP A 109 -7.53 5.07 9.25
CA TRP A 109 -8.70 5.81 8.76
C TRP A 109 -9.83 5.92 9.78
N ALA A 110 -10.00 4.94 10.66
CA ALA A 110 -10.99 5.01 11.74
C ALA A 110 -10.64 6.10 12.77
N GLN A 111 -9.35 6.35 13.00
CA GLN A 111 -8.89 7.33 13.99
C GLN A 111 -8.99 8.79 13.54
N GLY A 112 -9.38 9.06 12.29
CA GLY A 112 -9.72 10.42 11.84
C GLY A 112 -8.66 11.48 12.14
N LEU A 113 -7.38 11.13 12.07
CA LEU A 113 -6.28 12.12 12.19
C LEU A 113 -6.36 13.18 11.10
#